data_AF-L1PCI7-F1
#
_entry.id   AF-L1PCI7-F1
#
_cell.length_a   1.000
_cell.length_b   1.000
_cell.length_c   1.000
_cell.angle_alpha   90.00
_cell.angle_beta   90.00
_cell.angle_gamma   90.00
#
_symmetry.space_group_name_H-M   'P 1'
#
loop_
_entity.id
_entity.type
_entity.pdbx_description
1 polymer ?
#
loop_
_entity_poly.entity_id
_entity_poly.type
_entity_poly.pdbx_seq_one_letter_code
_entity_poly.pdbx_strand_id
1 'polypeptide(L)'
;MPPHTQLQAFAGFGSHRRLIARAARTEDKTIKIYNPMKKQTLKEQEVVELFEYAARNLIKEFCRKQDLQFEFDNYDVGMGIICLSDYFFNIEDIYFDMKHNLPKDKILQWYDYRLMHDTNINYRSYCKGLREELKKKDK
;
A
#
# COMPACT_ATOMS: atom_id res chain seq x y z
N MET A 1 64.21 53.44 -14.97
CA MET A 1 63.54 53.90 -16.20
C MET A 1 62.41 52.93 -16.52
N PRO A 2 61.13 53.37 -16.58
CA PRO A 2 60.06 52.64 -17.26
C PRO A 2 60.10 52.95 -18.77
N PRO A 3 59.39 52.18 -19.63
CA PRO A 3 58.05 52.61 -20.07
C PRO A 3 57.02 51.48 -19.91
N HIS A 4 55.76 51.76 -19.56
CA HIS A 4 54.65 52.20 -20.44
C HIS A 4 54.37 51.24 -21.61
N THR A 5 53.15 50.94 -22.08
CA THR A 5 51.74 51.16 -21.73
C THR A 5 50.95 50.62 -22.96
N GLN A 6 49.76 50.06 -22.73
CA GLN A 6 48.63 49.89 -23.67
C GLN A 6 48.74 48.87 -24.85
N LEU A 7 47.83 47.90 -24.97
CA LEU A 7 46.42 47.94 -25.46
C LEU A 7 46.31 48.15 -26.98
N GLN A 8 45.81 47.12 -27.69
CA GLN A 8 44.71 47.10 -28.68
C GLN A 8 44.87 45.85 -29.57
N ALA A 9 43.98 44.85 -29.52
CA ALA A 9 42.61 44.76 -30.02
C ALA A 9 42.53 44.52 -31.54
N PHE A 10 41.75 43.50 -31.94
CA PHE A 10 41.04 43.19 -33.21
C PHE A 10 41.07 41.64 -33.37
N ALA A 11 40.02 40.90 -33.70
CA ALA A 11 38.62 41.17 -34.04
C ALA A 11 37.85 39.83 -33.97
N GLY A 12 36.52 39.87 -33.81
CA GLY A 12 35.63 38.81 -34.31
C GLY A 12 34.83 38.04 -33.25
N PHE A 13 33.53 37.88 -33.55
CA PHE A 13 32.53 37.06 -32.86
C PHE A 13 31.81 37.62 -31.63
N GLY A 14 31.28 38.84 -31.80
CA GLY A 14 29.96 39.15 -31.25
C GLY A 14 28.88 38.35 -31.98
N SER A 15 28.28 37.34 -31.33
CA SER A 15 26.88 36.93 -31.60
C SER A 15 26.35 35.93 -30.56
N HIS A 16 27.21 35.10 -29.95
CA HIS A 16 26.71 33.98 -29.14
C HIS A 16 26.39 34.28 -27.67
N ARG A 17 26.94 35.34 -27.05
CA ARG A 17 26.69 35.62 -25.62
C ARG A 17 25.39 36.39 -25.32
N ARG A 18 24.75 37.01 -26.32
CA ARG A 18 23.48 37.74 -26.11
C ARG A 18 22.23 36.88 -26.24
N LEU A 19 22.31 35.71 -26.87
CA LEU A 19 21.21 34.75 -26.94
C LEU A 19 20.99 33.99 -25.62
N ILE A 20 22.07 33.70 -24.88
CA ILE A 20 21.97 32.99 -23.59
C ILE A 20 21.35 33.89 -22.50
N ALA A 21 21.55 35.21 -22.57
CA ALA A 21 20.97 36.15 -21.61
C ALA A 21 19.49 36.50 -21.88
N ARG A 22 18.97 36.17 -23.07
CA ARG A 22 17.55 36.36 -23.43
C ARG A 22 16.69 35.10 -23.25
N ALA A 23 17.28 33.90 -23.29
CA ALA A 23 16.58 32.67 -22.91
C ALA A 23 16.30 32.54 -21.39
N ALA A 24 16.90 33.41 -20.56
CA ALA A 24 16.62 33.48 -19.13
C ALA A 24 15.39 34.34 -18.76
N ARG A 25 14.68 34.89 -19.75
CA ARG A 25 13.46 35.66 -19.56
C ARG A 25 12.47 35.22 -20.63
N THR A 26 11.31 34.72 -20.22
CA THR A 26 10.25 34.08 -21.04
C THR A 26 10.66 32.66 -21.41
N GLU A 27 10.29 31.64 -20.65
CA GLU A 27 9.01 30.89 -20.60
C GLU A 27 9.23 29.83 -19.48
N ASP A 28 8.30 29.31 -18.71
CA ASP A 28 6.86 29.21 -18.78
C ASP A 28 6.39 28.94 -17.35
N LYS A 29 5.20 29.41 -17.01
CA LYS A 29 4.50 29.15 -15.77
C LYS A 29 3.97 27.71 -15.80
N THR A 30 4.84 26.73 -15.86
CA THR A 30 4.47 25.36 -15.46
C THR A 30 4.25 25.40 -13.97
N ILE A 31 2.98 25.57 -13.64
CA ILE A 31 2.38 25.40 -12.33
C ILE A 31 3.00 24.14 -11.72
N LYS A 32 3.96 24.32 -10.81
CA LYS A 32 4.30 23.28 -9.84
C LYS A 32 3.07 23.14 -8.96
N ILE A 33 2.10 22.32 -9.39
CA ILE A 33 1.16 21.67 -8.49
C ILE A 33 1.97 20.61 -7.74
N TYR A 34 3.00 21.04 -7.00
CA TYR A 34 3.56 20.21 -5.96
C TYR A 34 2.68 20.49 -4.76
N ASN A 35 1.60 19.72 -4.65
CA ASN A 35 0.88 19.64 -3.39
C ASN A 35 1.85 18.90 -2.45
N PRO A 36 2.51 19.55 -1.47
CA PRO A 36 3.36 18.82 -0.56
C PRO A 36 2.46 17.79 0.11
N MET A 37 2.79 16.49 -0.05
CA MET A 37 2.11 15.43 0.68
C MET A 37 2.00 15.88 2.13
N LYS A 38 0.76 16.03 2.59
CA LYS A 38 0.49 16.55 3.93
C LYS A 38 1.24 15.65 4.89
N LYS A 39 2.23 16.20 5.60
CA LYS A 39 2.99 15.43 6.58
C LYS A 39 2.00 14.91 7.61
N GLN A 40 2.00 13.60 7.82
CA GLN A 40 1.22 12.97 8.86
C GLN A 40 1.55 13.63 10.20
N THR A 41 0.53 13.96 10.96
CA THR A 41 0.70 14.52 12.30
C THR A 41 1.21 13.43 13.24
N LEU A 42 1.94 13.82 14.30
CA LEU A 42 2.41 12.88 15.33
C LEU A 42 1.24 12.03 15.88
N LYS A 43 0.08 12.66 16.09
CA LYS A 43 -1.13 11.97 16.56
C LYS A 43 -1.66 10.93 15.58
N GLU A 44 -1.63 11.21 14.28
CA GLU A 44 -2.01 10.23 13.25
C GLU A 44 -1.02 9.05 13.21
N GLN A 45 0.27 9.29 13.45
CA GLN A 45 1.28 8.22 13.53
C GLN A 45 1.03 7.31 14.73
N GLU A 46 0.82 7.89 15.93
CA GLU A 46 0.53 7.15 17.16
C GLU A 46 -0.70 6.25 17.00
N VAL A 47 -1.78 6.75 16.39
CA VAL A 47 -3.01 5.96 16.19
C VAL A 47 -2.79 4.79 15.22
N VAL A 48 -1.98 4.99 14.18
CA VAL A 48 -1.62 3.91 13.24
C VAL A 48 -0.77 2.85 13.93
N GLU A 49 0.24 3.24 14.70
CA GLU A 49 1.08 2.29 15.45
C GLU A 49 0.26 1.45 16.45
N LEU A 50 -0.69 2.08 17.14
CA LEU A 50 -1.61 1.37 18.05
C LEU A 50 -2.50 0.37 17.30
N PHE A 51 -3.01 0.74 16.13
CA PHE A 51 -3.79 -0.16 15.30
C PHE A 51 -2.94 -1.34 14.82
N GLU A 52 -1.74 -1.10 14.32
CA GLU A 52 -0.83 -2.15 13.88
C GLU A 52 -0.48 -3.11 15.02
N TYR A 53 -0.20 -2.59 16.22
CA TYR A 53 0.06 -3.41 17.39
C TYR A 53 -1.14 -4.30 17.75
N ALA A 54 -2.34 -3.75 17.75
CA ALA A 54 -3.57 -4.50 18.03
C ALA A 54 -3.86 -5.57 16.95
N ALA A 55 -3.67 -5.22 15.68
CA ALA A 55 -3.84 -6.14 14.56
C ALA A 55 -2.86 -7.31 14.63
N ARG A 56 -1.58 -7.04 14.93
CA ARG A 56 -0.55 -8.09 15.13
C ARG A 56 -0.96 -9.08 16.23
N ASN A 57 -1.44 -8.58 17.36
CA ASN A 57 -1.89 -9.44 18.46
C ASN A 57 -3.14 -10.27 18.08
N LEU A 58 -4.08 -9.67 17.35
CA LEU A 58 -5.25 -10.40 16.84
C LEU A 58 -4.84 -11.54 15.91
N ILE A 59 -3.93 -11.27 14.96
CA ILE A 59 -3.44 -12.28 14.02
C ILE A 59 -2.68 -13.39 14.76
N LYS A 60 -1.86 -13.04 15.76
CA LYS A 60 -1.15 -14.02 16.57
C LYS A 60 -2.10 -14.99 17.28
N GLU A 61 -3.16 -14.48 17.90
CA GLU A 61 -4.18 -15.34 18.54
C GLU A 61 -4.99 -16.14 17.53
N PHE A 62 -5.26 -15.58 16.35
CA PHE A 62 -5.88 -16.31 15.25
C PHE A 62 -5.01 -17.47 14.79
N CYS A 63 -3.71 -17.26 14.57
CA CYS A 63 -2.77 -18.33 14.21
C CYS A 63 -2.77 -19.43 15.26
N ARG A 64 -2.73 -19.09 16.55
CA ARG A 64 -2.81 -20.06 17.65
C ARG A 64 -4.12 -20.86 17.63
N LYS A 65 -5.24 -20.21 17.33
CA LYS A 65 -6.55 -20.87 17.23
C LYS A 65 -6.60 -21.86 16.05
N GLN A 66 -6.09 -21.45 14.89
CA GLN A 66 -6.10 -22.25 13.66
C GLN A 66 -4.93 -23.24 13.57
N ASP A 67 -4.01 -23.22 14.53
CA ASP A 67 -2.78 -24.03 14.51
C ASP A 67 -1.89 -23.74 13.29
N LEU A 68 -1.84 -22.46 12.91
CA LEU A 68 -1.00 -21.94 11.84
C LEU A 68 0.28 -21.34 12.43
N GLN A 69 1.37 -21.42 11.67
CA GLN A 69 2.61 -20.75 12.03
C GLN A 69 2.45 -19.23 11.83
N PHE A 70 2.81 -18.45 12.85
CA PHE A 70 2.84 -17.00 12.76
C PHE A 70 4.27 -16.55 12.42
N GLU A 71 4.47 -16.05 11.20
CA GLU A 71 5.75 -15.56 10.74
C GLU A 71 5.73 -14.04 10.65
N PHE A 72 6.66 -13.39 11.36
CA PHE A 72 6.63 -11.94 11.53
C PHE A 72 6.91 -11.16 10.24
N ASP A 73 7.57 -11.81 9.27
CA ASP A 73 8.06 -11.18 8.05
C ASP A 73 7.05 -11.24 6.89
N ASN A 74 5.93 -11.96 7.05
CA ASN A 74 4.98 -12.26 5.97
C ASN A 74 3.65 -11.47 6.04
N TYR A 75 3.52 -10.45 6.90
CA TYR A 75 2.30 -9.64 6.96
C TYR A 75 2.55 -8.16 6.70
N ASP A 76 1.68 -7.57 5.87
CA ASP A 76 1.58 -6.13 5.70
C ASP A 76 0.22 -5.67 6.23
N VAL A 77 0.19 -5.22 7.48
CA VAL A 77 -1.04 -4.70 8.11
C VAL A 77 -1.56 -3.47 7.36
N GLY A 78 -0.67 -2.69 6.74
CA GLY A 78 -1.02 -1.48 5.99
C GLY A 78 -1.82 -1.78 4.72
N MET A 79 -1.58 -2.94 4.10
CA MET A 79 -2.32 -3.39 2.91
C MET A 79 -3.56 -4.24 3.23
N GLY A 80 -3.74 -4.64 4.49
CA GLY A 80 -4.92 -5.38 4.94
C GLY A 80 -4.99 -6.85 4.51
N ILE A 81 -3.93 -7.36 3.87
CA ILE A 81 -3.79 -8.74 3.41
C ILE A 81 -2.75 -9.44 4.30
N ILE A 82 -3.14 -10.56 4.89
CA ILE A 82 -2.30 -11.40 5.74
C ILE A 82 -2.01 -12.70 4.99
N CYS A 83 -0.73 -12.99 4.79
CA CYS A 83 -0.27 -14.27 4.26
C CYS A 83 0.10 -15.19 5.42
N LEU A 84 -0.58 -16.33 5.53
CA LEU A 84 -0.32 -17.35 6.55
C LEU A 84 -0.19 -18.71 5.86
N SER A 85 1.04 -19.23 5.79
CA SER A 85 1.34 -20.43 4.99
C SER A 85 0.88 -20.24 3.53
N ASP A 86 -0.02 -21.09 3.02
CA ASP A 86 -0.56 -21.00 1.67
C ASP A 86 -1.87 -20.18 1.56
N TYR A 87 -2.30 -19.55 2.66
CA TYR A 87 -3.57 -18.84 2.75
C TYR A 87 -3.39 -17.32 2.73
N PHE A 88 -4.25 -16.65 1.98
CA PHE A 88 -4.35 -15.18 1.95
C PHE A 88 -5.68 -14.74 2.55
N PHE A 89 -5.63 -14.03 3.67
CA PHE A 89 -6.82 -13.52 4.36
C PHE A 89 -6.85 -12.00 4.41
N ASN A 90 -8.05 -11.43 4.37
CA ASN A 90 -8.23 -10.04 4.76
C ASN A 90 -8.30 -9.95 6.29
N ILE A 91 -7.83 -8.84 6.86
CA ILE A 91 -7.92 -8.60 8.31
C ILE A 91 -9.37 -8.63 8.81
N GLU A 92 -10.32 -8.21 7.97
CA GLU A 92 -11.75 -8.22 8.29
C GLU A 92 -12.31 -9.63 8.49
N ASP A 93 -11.87 -10.59 7.69
CA ASP A 93 -12.31 -12.00 7.79
C ASP A 93 -11.75 -12.63 9.07
N ILE A 94 -10.49 -12.35 9.41
CA ILE A 94 -9.86 -12.75 10.68
C ILE A 94 -10.61 -12.13 11.86
N TYR A 95 -10.87 -10.82 11.82
CA TYR A 95 -11.63 -10.12 12.86
C TYR A 95 -13.01 -10.72 13.06
N PHE A 96 -13.73 -11.01 11.97
CA PHE A 96 -15.04 -11.65 12.02
C PHE A 96 -14.98 -13.04 12.67
N ASP A 97 -14.00 -13.86 12.27
CA ASP A 97 -13.80 -15.20 12.80
C ASP A 97 -13.55 -15.20 14.32
N MET A 98 -12.67 -14.31 14.77
CA MET A 98 -12.30 -14.16 16.16
C MET A 98 -13.44 -13.55 16.99
N LYS A 99 -14.09 -12.49 16.50
CA LYS A 99 -15.20 -11.81 17.18
C LYS A 99 -16.39 -12.74 17.44
N HIS A 100 -16.71 -13.59 16.46
CA HIS A 100 -17.85 -14.51 16.55
C HIS A 100 -17.48 -15.89 17.09
N ASN A 101 -16.22 -16.07 17.53
CA ASN A 101 -15.69 -17.34 18.02
C ASN A 101 -16.07 -18.51 17.11
N LEU A 102 -15.85 -18.35 15.80
CA LEU A 102 -16.20 -19.39 14.84
C LEU A 102 -15.38 -20.67 15.11
N PRO A 103 -15.89 -21.85 14.75
CA PRO A 103 -15.14 -23.10 14.91
C PRO A 103 -13.76 -23.05 14.26
N LYS A 104 -12.79 -23.76 14.86
CA LYS A 104 -11.48 -24.00 14.25
C LYS A 104 -11.66 -24.56 12.82
N ASP A 105 -10.76 -24.16 11.93
CA ASP A 105 -10.69 -24.53 10.51
C ASP A 105 -11.84 -24.05 9.63
N LYS A 106 -12.88 -23.40 10.18
CA LYS A 106 -14.04 -22.96 9.39
C LYS A 106 -13.67 -21.96 8.29
N ILE A 107 -12.74 -21.06 8.57
CA ILE A 107 -12.21 -20.10 7.58
C ILE A 107 -11.32 -20.79 6.54
N LEU A 108 -10.57 -21.82 6.93
CA LEU A 108 -9.76 -22.63 6.01
C LEU A 108 -10.66 -23.41 5.06
N GLN A 109 -11.71 -24.05 5.58
CA GLN A 109 -12.73 -24.74 4.80
C GLN A 109 -13.43 -23.83 3.80
N TRP A 110 -13.72 -22.59 4.18
CA TRP A 110 -14.25 -21.59 3.26
C TRP A 110 -13.26 -21.25 2.14
N TYR A 111 -11.99 -21.05 2.51
CA TYR A 111 -10.94 -20.73 1.56
C TYR A 111 -10.77 -21.84 0.52
N ASP A 112 -10.63 -23.08 0.98
CA ASP A 112 -10.52 -24.27 0.13
C ASP A 112 -11.77 -24.45 -0.74
N TYR A 113 -12.96 -24.21 -0.17
CA TYR A 113 -14.21 -24.28 -0.90
C TYR A 113 -14.24 -23.30 -2.09
N ARG A 114 -13.78 -22.05 -1.90
CA ARG A 114 -13.71 -21.06 -2.99
C ARG A 114 -12.77 -21.51 -4.10
N LEU A 115 -11.60 -22.05 -3.74
CA LEU A 115 -10.61 -22.54 -4.70
C LEU A 115 -11.14 -23.73 -5.51
N MET A 116 -11.84 -24.65 -4.85
CA MET A 116 -12.34 -25.89 -5.49
C MET A 116 -13.58 -25.67 -6.36
N HIS A 117 -14.41 -24.65 -6.06
CA HIS A 117 -15.71 -24.45 -6.72
C HIS A 117 -15.78 -23.19 -7.59
N ASP A 118 -14.65 -22.49 -7.79
CA ASP A 118 -14.56 -21.23 -8.55
C ASP A 118 -15.69 -20.24 -8.19
N THR A 119 -15.88 -20.03 -6.89
CA THR A 119 -16.98 -19.24 -6.33
C THR A 119 -16.49 -18.03 -5.58
N ASN A 120 -17.16 -16.90 -5.80
CA ASN A 120 -16.87 -15.63 -5.15
C ASN A 120 -17.67 -15.44 -3.84
N ILE A 121 -18.13 -16.51 -3.20
CA ILE A 121 -18.82 -16.41 -1.90
C ILE A 121 -17.88 -15.80 -0.85
N ASN A 122 -18.29 -14.71 -0.23
CA ASN A 122 -17.52 -14.14 0.89
C ASN A 122 -17.67 -14.98 2.16
N TYR A 123 -16.72 -14.86 3.10
CA TYR A 123 -16.67 -15.70 4.29
C TYR A 123 -17.91 -15.60 5.17
N ARG A 124 -18.44 -14.38 5.34
CA ARG A 124 -19.65 -14.12 6.13
C ARG A 124 -20.88 -14.84 5.54
N SER A 125 -21.05 -14.82 4.22
CA SER A 125 -22.13 -15.55 3.54
C SER A 125 -21.96 -17.06 3.65
N TYR A 126 -20.73 -17.55 3.51
CA TYR A 126 -20.41 -18.97 3.73
C TYR A 126 -20.80 -19.43 5.14
N CYS A 127 -20.49 -18.62 6.16
CA CYS A 127 -20.85 -18.92 7.54
C CYS A 127 -22.36 -18.97 7.79
N LYS A 128 -23.17 -18.29 6.97
CA LYS A 128 -24.64 -18.32 6.99
C LYS A 128 -25.23 -19.49 6.21
N GLY A 129 -24.42 -20.36 5.62
CA GLY A 129 -24.87 -21.54 4.87
C GLY A 129 -25.31 -21.24 3.43
N LEU A 130 -24.93 -20.09 2.86
CA LEU A 130 -25.31 -19.69 1.50
C LEU A 130 -24.46 -20.34 0.40
N ARG A 131 -24.04 -21.59 0.60
CA ARG A 131 -23.19 -22.32 -0.37
C ARG A 131 -23.99 -22.66 -1.64
N GLU A 132 -23.34 -22.59 -2.80
CA GLU A 132 -24.01 -22.72 -4.10
C GLU A 132 -24.70 -24.08 -4.26
N GLU A 133 -24.10 -25.16 -3.76
CA GLU A 133 -24.67 -26.51 -3.77
C GLU A 133 -25.94 -26.66 -2.91
N LEU A 134 -26.16 -25.73 -1.98
CA LEU A 134 -27.35 -25.71 -1.10
C LEU A 134 -28.47 -24.83 -1.64
N LYS A 135 -28.22 -24.05 -2.71
CA LYS A 135 -29.29 -23.34 -3.40
C LYS A 135 -30.18 -24.39 -4.07
N LYS A 136 -31.39 -24.57 -3.55
CA LYS A 136 -32.40 -25.41 -4.19
C LYS A 136 -32.53 -24.93 -5.64
N LYS A 137 -32.33 -25.84 -6.59
CA LYS A 137 -32.79 -25.62 -7.96
C LYS A 137 -34.31 -25.66 -7.89
N ASP A 138 -34.93 -24.49 -7.75
CA ASP A 138 -36.35 -24.36 -8.03
C ASP A 138 -36.54 -24.79 -9.50
N LYS A 139 -37.17 -25.96 -9.67
CA LYS A 139 -37.55 -26.54 -10.96
C LYS A 139 -38.73 -25.79 -11.53
#